data_AF-A0A969EM03-F1
#
_entry.id   AF-A0A969EM03-F1
#
_cell.length_a   1.000
_cell.length_b   1.000
_cell.length_c   1.000
_cell.angle_alpha   90.00
_cell.angle_beta   90.00
_cell.angle_gamma   90.00
#
_symmetry.space_group_name_H-M   'P 1'
#
loop_
_entity.id
_entity.type
_entity.pdbx_description
1 polymer ?
#
loop_
_entity_poly.entity_id
_entity_poly.type
_entity_poly.pdbx_seq_one_letter_code
_entity_poly.pdbx_strand_id
1 'polypeptide(L)'
;ARPLPYFQVREGTLTLPAFYPQLKTLDQVVDVDYFIPGCPPESHQIAAVIGVVLAALRGEMELPPFGSVLGAGDSTVCEECSRRRNVKSIKKFYRIQEIEHIDPELCLLEQGILCNGPATRSGCLSRCPAVNAPCVGCYGPAPDVIDYGARLITSIASVIDSNDPDEIERILDGIPDPRGCFTGSTWRVRCFTRRGPRLVGSKRCK
;
A
#
# COMPACT_ATOMS: atom_id res chain seq x y z
N ALA A 1 -3.96 31.78 9.01
CA ALA A 1 -5.43 31.87 9.01
C ALA A 1 -5.99 30.51 8.60
N ARG A 2 -7.04 30.01 9.27
CA ARG A 2 -7.70 28.75 8.91
C ARG A 2 -8.86 29.06 7.94
N PRO A 3 -9.05 28.33 6.84
CA PRO A 3 -10.16 28.56 5.93
C PRO A 3 -11.51 28.37 6.66
N LEU A 4 -12.46 29.27 6.41
CA LEU A 4 -13.82 29.23 6.96
C LEU A 4 -14.78 28.66 5.90
N PRO A 5 -15.75 27.80 6.28
CA PRO A 5 -16.72 27.23 5.32
C PRO A 5 -17.64 28.26 4.68
N TYR A 6 -17.81 29.42 5.32
CA TYR A 6 -18.66 30.50 4.85
C TYR A 6 -17.92 31.83 5.00
N PHE A 7 -17.98 32.67 3.96
CA PHE A 7 -17.40 34.01 4.00
C PHE A 7 -18.28 35.00 3.25
N GLN A 8 -18.60 36.13 3.86
CA GLN A 8 -19.45 37.17 3.25
C GLN A 8 -18.59 38.14 2.43
N VAL A 9 -18.93 38.31 1.15
CA VAL A 9 -18.37 39.33 0.25
C VAL A 9 -19.49 40.21 -0.31
N ARG A 10 -19.14 41.29 -1.03
CA ARG A 10 -20.13 42.24 -1.58
C ARG A 10 -21.07 41.57 -2.59
N GLU A 11 -20.55 40.58 -3.29
CA GLU A 11 -21.21 39.82 -4.36
C GLU A 11 -22.04 38.63 -3.82
N GLY A 12 -21.97 38.34 -2.51
CA GLY A 12 -22.74 37.26 -1.87
C GLY A 12 -21.96 36.44 -0.84
N THR A 13 -22.53 35.30 -0.44
CA THR A 13 -21.87 34.36 0.49
C THR A 13 -21.06 33.32 -0.28
N LEU A 14 -19.75 33.30 -0.09
CA LEU A 14 -18.87 32.24 -0.59
C LEU A 14 -18.99 31.02 0.33
N THR A 15 -19.11 29.84 -0.26
CA THR A 15 -19.20 28.56 0.46
C THR A 15 -18.03 27.63 0.09
N LEU A 16 -17.44 26.99 1.09
CA LEU A 16 -16.45 25.93 0.91
C LEU A 16 -17.01 24.61 1.47
N PRO A 17 -16.78 23.47 0.81
CA PRO A 17 -17.16 22.17 1.34
C PRO A 17 -16.54 21.92 2.71
N ALA A 18 -17.33 21.36 3.63
CA ALA A 18 -16.83 20.95 4.93
C ALA A 18 -15.97 19.69 4.82
N PHE A 19 -14.89 19.63 5.61
CA PHE A 19 -14.11 18.40 5.75
C PHE A 19 -14.92 17.35 6.51
N TYR A 20 -14.93 16.12 5.99
CA TYR A 20 -15.37 14.97 6.77
C TYR A 20 -14.40 14.73 7.94
N PRO A 21 -14.89 14.17 9.07
CA PRO A 21 -14.03 13.86 10.22
C PRO A 21 -12.97 12.80 9.90
N GLN A 22 -13.15 12.06 8.81
CA GLN A 22 -12.26 11.00 8.33
C GLN A 22 -12.31 10.99 6.81
N LEU A 23 -11.16 10.78 6.16
CA LEU A 23 -11.13 10.48 4.72
C LEU A 23 -11.97 9.23 4.45
N LYS A 24 -12.56 9.07 3.26
CA LYS A 24 -13.25 7.84 2.85
C LYS A 24 -12.64 7.27 1.58
N THR A 25 -12.54 5.94 1.50
CA THR A 25 -12.24 5.26 0.23
C THR A 25 -13.51 5.26 -0.63
N LEU A 26 -13.36 5.18 -1.96
CA LEU A 26 -14.50 5.24 -2.87
C LEU A 26 -15.50 4.10 -2.63
N ASP A 27 -14.99 2.89 -2.36
CA ASP A 27 -15.75 1.68 -2.03
C ASP A 27 -16.57 1.75 -0.73
N GLN A 28 -16.37 2.81 0.07
CA GLN A 28 -17.16 3.07 1.28
C GLN A 28 -18.31 4.06 1.05
N VAL A 29 -18.33 4.70 -0.11
CA VAL A 29 -19.34 5.72 -0.46
C VAL A 29 -20.23 5.21 -1.57
N VAL A 30 -19.66 4.50 -2.55
CA VAL A 30 -20.36 3.93 -3.69
C VAL A 30 -19.90 2.49 -3.93
N ASP A 31 -20.73 1.70 -4.62
CA ASP A 31 -20.32 0.39 -5.10
C ASP A 31 -19.30 0.58 -6.23
N VAL A 32 -18.12 -0.04 -6.07
CA VAL A 32 -17.01 0.06 -7.02
C VAL A 32 -16.85 -1.27 -7.73
N ASP A 33 -16.92 -1.22 -9.05
CA ASP A 33 -16.88 -2.42 -9.89
C ASP A 33 -15.47 -3.01 -10.01
N TYR A 34 -14.45 -2.16 -10.17
CA TYR A 34 -13.08 -2.56 -10.42
C TYR A 34 -12.09 -1.59 -9.78
N PHE A 35 -10.89 -2.07 -9.46
CA PHE A 35 -9.82 -1.27 -8.86
C PHE A 35 -8.57 -1.23 -9.74
N ILE A 36 -7.97 -0.05 -9.88
CA ILE A 36 -6.67 0.13 -10.54
C ILE A 36 -5.70 0.73 -9.51
N PRO A 37 -4.83 -0.10 -8.89
CA PRO A 37 -3.94 0.35 -7.83
C PRO A 37 -2.77 1.18 -8.36
N GLY A 38 -2.27 2.08 -7.52
CA GLY A 38 -1.09 2.90 -7.78
C GLY A 38 -1.27 4.35 -7.36
N CYS A 39 -0.17 5.02 -7.02
CA CYS A 39 -0.15 6.42 -6.62
C CYS A 39 0.94 7.20 -7.38
N PRO A 40 0.76 7.47 -8.68
CA PRO A 40 -0.33 7.01 -9.56
C PRO A 40 -0.09 5.59 -10.14
N PRO A 41 -1.10 4.95 -10.75
CA PRO A 41 -0.90 3.75 -11.56
C PRO A 41 0.03 4.04 -12.76
N GLU A 42 0.77 3.03 -13.21
CA GLU A 42 1.69 3.19 -14.34
C GLU A 42 0.96 3.19 -15.69
N SER A 43 1.51 3.93 -16.66
CA SER A 43 0.86 4.16 -17.96
C SER A 43 0.55 2.87 -18.72
N HIS A 44 1.44 1.86 -18.65
CA HIS A 44 1.20 0.57 -19.29
C HIS A 44 0.03 -0.20 -18.65
N GLN A 45 -0.19 -0.02 -17.36
CA GLN A 45 -1.32 -0.62 -16.66
C GLN A 45 -2.62 0.04 -17.08
N ILE A 46 -2.65 1.37 -17.16
CA ILE A 46 -3.83 2.10 -17.65
C ILE A 46 -4.19 1.65 -19.07
N ALA A 47 -3.19 1.52 -19.94
CA ALA A 47 -3.38 0.99 -21.30
C ALA A 47 -3.91 -0.46 -21.29
N ALA A 48 -3.39 -1.33 -20.42
CA ALA A 48 -3.85 -2.70 -20.27
C ALA A 48 -5.32 -2.76 -19.82
N VAL A 49 -5.72 -1.92 -18.86
CA VAL A 49 -7.12 -1.85 -18.40
C VAL A 49 -8.05 -1.39 -19.52
N ILE A 50 -7.67 -0.35 -20.27
CA ILE A 50 -8.44 0.11 -21.43
C ILE A 50 -8.57 -1.01 -22.46
N GLY A 51 -7.50 -1.77 -22.71
CA GLY A 51 -7.51 -2.93 -23.61
C GLY A 51 -8.52 -4.00 -23.18
N VAL A 52 -8.53 -4.36 -21.89
CA VAL A 52 -9.50 -5.31 -21.31
C VAL A 52 -10.93 -4.82 -21.49
N VAL A 53 -11.20 -3.55 -21.22
CA VAL A 53 -12.54 -2.96 -21.37
C VAL A 53 -12.98 -2.99 -22.85
N LEU A 54 -12.10 -2.63 -23.79
CA LEU A 54 -12.41 -2.65 -25.21
C LEU A 54 -12.69 -4.06 -25.74
N ALA A 55 -11.89 -5.06 -25.32
CA ALA A 55 -12.10 -6.45 -25.70
C ALA A 55 -13.43 -6.99 -25.16
N ALA A 56 -13.79 -6.61 -23.92
CA ALA A 56 -15.09 -6.96 -23.35
C ALA A 56 -16.27 -6.33 -24.10
N LEU A 57 -16.15 -5.06 -24.52
CA LEU A 57 -17.17 -4.39 -25.33
C LEU A 57 -17.35 -5.03 -26.72
N ARG A 58 -16.31 -5.66 -27.26
CA ARG A 58 -16.36 -6.40 -28.53
C ARG A 58 -16.85 -7.83 -28.39
N GLY A 59 -17.06 -8.31 -27.17
CA GLY A 59 -17.44 -9.70 -26.88
C GLY A 59 -16.29 -10.70 -27.05
N GLU A 60 -15.04 -10.24 -27.08
CA GLU A 60 -13.85 -11.09 -27.24
C GLU A 60 -13.41 -11.71 -25.91
N MET A 61 -13.79 -11.09 -24.79
CA MET A 61 -13.53 -11.61 -23.44
C MET A 61 -14.67 -11.24 -22.48
N GLU A 62 -14.84 -12.03 -21.42
CA GLU A 62 -15.67 -11.63 -20.29
C GLU A 62 -14.87 -10.77 -19.31
N LEU A 63 -15.55 -9.79 -18.70
CA LEU A 63 -14.94 -9.01 -17.63
C LEU A 63 -14.73 -9.89 -16.38
N PRO A 64 -13.64 -9.67 -15.64
CA PRO A 64 -13.43 -10.35 -14.37
C PRO A 64 -14.54 -9.99 -13.37
N PRO A 65 -14.69 -10.76 -12.27
CA PRO A 65 -15.75 -10.51 -11.30
C PRO A 65 -15.65 -9.11 -10.67
N PHE A 66 -16.79 -8.55 -10.26
CA PHE A 66 -16.85 -7.29 -9.54
C PHE A 66 -15.97 -7.31 -8.28
N GLY A 67 -15.30 -6.19 -8.02
CA GLY A 67 -14.31 -6.01 -6.96
C GLY A 67 -12.91 -6.50 -7.34
N SER A 68 -12.70 -7.00 -8.57
CA SER A 68 -11.39 -7.40 -9.05
C SER A 68 -10.45 -6.21 -9.29
N VAL A 69 -9.16 -6.49 -9.19
CA VAL A 69 -8.09 -5.54 -9.47
C VAL A 69 -7.66 -5.72 -10.92
N LEU A 70 -7.62 -4.64 -11.70
CA LEU A 70 -7.25 -4.66 -13.11
C LEU A 70 -5.86 -4.05 -13.32
N GLY A 71 -5.14 -4.61 -14.29
CA GLY A 71 -3.85 -4.08 -14.74
C GLY A 71 -2.71 -4.23 -13.74
N ALA A 72 -2.88 -4.95 -12.63
CA ALA A 72 -1.84 -5.25 -11.64
C ALA A 72 -1.70 -6.77 -11.48
N GLY A 73 -0.57 -7.22 -10.93
CA GLY A 73 -0.31 -8.65 -10.75
C GLY A 73 -1.02 -9.25 -9.55
N ASP A 74 -0.99 -10.59 -9.48
CA ASP A 74 -1.58 -11.40 -8.39
C ASP A 74 -0.53 -11.90 -7.41
N SER A 75 0.49 -11.10 -7.16
CA SER A 75 1.54 -11.39 -6.21
C SER A 75 2.04 -10.12 -5.53
N THR A 76 3.21 -10.20 -4.93
CA THR A 76 3.88 -9.10 -4.25
C THR A 76 4.91 -8.43 -5.16
N VAL A 77 5.26 -7.17 -4.90
CA VAL A 77 6.35 -6.45 -5.61
C VAL A 77 7.68 -7.22 -5.56
N CYS A 78 7.85 -8.07 -4.54
CA CYS A 78 9.00 -8.95 -4.43
C CYS A 78 9.12 -9.97 -5.58
N GLU A 79 8.07 -10.31 -6.32
CA GLU A 79 8.20 -11.18 -7.49
C GLU A 79 8.89 -10.48 -8.67
N GLU A 80 8.65 -9.17 -8.81
CA GLU A 80 9.21 -8.35 -9.89
C GLU A 80 10.60 -7.77 -9.52
N CYS A 81 10.98 -7.85 -8.24
CA CYS A 81 12.19 -7.22 -7.72
C CYS A 81 13.44 -8.06 -8.01
N SER A 82 14.39 -7.45 -8.72
CA SER A 82 15.67 -8.05 -9.14
C SER A 82 16.68 -8.32 -8.02
N ARG A 83 16.43 -7.80 -6.80
CA ARG A 83 17.34 -7.95 -5.66
C ARG A 83 17.30 -9.35 -5.06
N ARG A 84 18.47 -9.86 -4.67
CA ARG A 84 18.67 -11.17 -4.02
C ARG A 84 18.24 -11.14 -2.55
N ARG A 85 17.71 -12.25 -2.05
CA ARG A 85 17.19 -12.44 -0.69
C ARG A 85 17.80 -13.69 -0.09
N ASN A 86 18.88 -13.56 0.67
CA ASN A 86 19.68 -14.70 1.10
C ASN A 86 20.44 -14.49 2.42
N VAL A 87 20.33 -13.32 3.06
CA VAL A 87 21.14 -12.98 4.25
C VAL A 87 20.29 -13.03 5.53
N LYS A 88 19.06 -12.48 5.50
CA LYS A 88 18.07 -12.47 6.62
C LYS A 88 18.68 -12.32 8.03
N SER A 89 19.64 -11.40 8.20
CA SER A 89 20.37 -11.26 9.47
C SER A 89 20.51 -9.82 9.95
N ILE A 90 19.39 -9.09 9.98
CA ILE A 90 19.44 -7.69 10.41
C ILE A 90 19.45 -7.57 11.93
N LYS A 91 20.32 -6.68 12.42
CA LYS A 91 20.46 -6.32 13.84
C LYS A 91 20.04 -4.89 14.13
N LYS A 92 19.65 -4.13 13.12
CA LYS A 92 19.25 -2.73 13.25
C LYS A 92 18.48 -2.28 12.00
N PHE A 93 17.46 -1.46 12.20
CA PHE A 93 16.84 -0.68 11.14
C PHE A 93 17.48 0.70 11.03
N TYR A 94 17.65 1.15 9.79
CA TYR A 94 18.19 2.47 9.47
C TYR A 94 17.19 3.26 8.64
N ARG A 95 17.25 4.59 8.75
CA ARG A 95 16.67 5.44 7.72
C ARG A 95 17.57 5.44 6.49
N ILE A 96 16.99 5.61 5.30
CA ILE A 96 17.76 5.56 4.06
C ILE A 96 18.91 6.59 4.03
N GLN A 97 18.75 7.75 4.66
CA GLN A 97 19.80 8.77 4.77
C GLN A 97 20.91 8.46 5.79
N GLU A 98 20.75 7.43 6.62
CA GLU A 98 21.74 7.04 7.64
C GLU A 98 22.73 5.99 7.11
N ILE A 99 22.43 5.41 5.94
CA ILE A 99 23.28 4.41 5.30
C ILE A 99 24.16 5.09 4.25
N GLU A 100 25.47 4.98 4.44
CA GLU A 100 26.46 5.50 3.49
C GLU A 100 26.54 4.67 2.21
N HIS A 101 26.39 3.33 2.32
CA HIS A 101 26.51 2.41 1.20
C HIS A 101 25.36 1.42 1.15
N ILE A 102 24.58 1.49 0.06
CA ILE A 102 23.49 0.55 -0.23
C ILE A 102 24.00 -0.44 -1.28
N ASP A 103 24.00 -1.72 -0.95
CA ASP A 103 24.29 -2.78 -1.89
C ASP A 103 23.14 -2.84 -2.94
N PRO A 104 23.42 -2.70 -4.24
CA PRO A 104 22.40 -2.70 -5.28
C PRO A 104 21.81 -4.09 -5.57
N GLU A 105 22.54 -5.17 -5.25
CA GLU A 105 22.10 -6.54 -5.49
C GLU A 105 21.32 -7.11 -4.31
N LEU A 106 21.69 -6.78 -3.08
CA LEU A 106 21.05 -7.32 -1.88
C LEU A 106 19.68 -6.66 -1.61
N CYS A 107 18.74 -7.43 -1.07
CA CYS A 107 17.43 -6.92 -0.65
C CYS A 107 17.58 -5.77 0.36
N LEU A 108 16.90 -4.64 0.10
CA LEU A 108 16.93 -3.47 1.00
C LEU A 108 16.46 -3.83 2.41
N LEU A 109 15.45 -4.70 2.53
CA LEU A 109 14.96 -5.15 3.85
C LEU A 109 16.01 -5.97 4.61
N GLU A 110 16.83 -6.76 3.91
CA GLU A 110 17.94 -7.52 4.51
C GLU A 110 19.16 -6.65 4.82
N GLN A 111 19.19 -5.40 4.33
CA GLN A 111 20.18 -4.38 4.68
C GLN A 111 19.73 -3.51 5.87
N GLY A 112 18.58 -3.82 6.48
CA GLY A 112 18.00 -3.01 7.55
C GLY A 112 17.26 -1.75 7.07
N ILE A 113 16.98 -1.64 5.77
CA ILE A 113 16.16 -0.56 5.22
C ILE A 113 14.73 -1.05 5.11
N LEU A 114 13.82 -0.40 5.83
CA LEU A 114 12.44 -0.78 5.86
C LEU A 114 11.79 -0.65 4.47
N CYS A 115 11.35 -1.78 3.90
CA CYS A 115 10.81 -1.86 2.55
C CYS A 115 9.48 -2.60 2.55
N ASN A 116 8.44 -1.98 2.00
CA ASN A 116 7.08 -2.53 2.06
C ASN A 116 6.73 -3.51 0.92
N GLY A 117 7.72 -3.88 0.10
CA GLY A 117 7.52 -4.77 -1.05
C GLY A 117 6.80 -6.09 -0.72
N PRO A 118 7.11 -6.77 0.40
CA PRO A 118 6.50 -8.06 0.75
C PRO A 118 4.99 -8.04 1.02
N ALA A 119 4.41 -6.88 1.32
CA ALA A 119 2.97 -6.72 1.54
C ALA A 119 2.27 -5.98 0.39
N THR A 120 3.02 -5.49 -0.60
CA THR A 120 2.50 -4.62 -1.66
C THR A 120 2.23 -5.42 -2.92
N ARG A 121 1.09 -5.18 -3.58
CA ARG A 121 0.73 -5.84 -4.84
C ARG A 121 1.73 -5.54 -5.97
N SER A 122 2.04 -6.53 -6.80
CA SER A 122 2.87 -6.40 -8.01
C SER A 122 2.18 -5.62 -9.15
N GLY A 123 2.95 -5.21 -10.16
CA GLY A 123 2.48 -4.48 -11.34
C GLY A 123 3.24 -3.18 -11.61
N CYS A 124 4.04 -2.73 -10.63
CA CYS A 124 4.87 -1.53 -10.73
C CYS A 124 6.29 -1.80 -11.23
N LEU A 125 6.63 -3.06 -11.53
CA LEU A 125 7.95 -3.51 -11.99
C LEU A 125 9.08 -3.22 -11.01
N SER A 126 8.77 -3.11 -9.71
CA SER A 126 9.74 -2.85 -8.64
C SER A 126 10.65 -1.61 -8.85
N ARG A 127 10.11 -0.55 -9.46
CA ARG A 127 10.89 0.64 -9.83
C ARG A 127 11.62 1.32 -8.67
N CYS A 128 11.04 1.38 -7.47
CA CYS A 128 11.71 2.03 -6.34
C CYS A 128 12.96 1.24 -5.91
N PRO A 129 12.89 -0.09 -5.65
CA PRO A 129 14.09 -0.88 -5.36
C PRO A 129 15.15 -0.84 -6.45
N ALA A 130 14.76 -0.68 -7.72
CA ALA A 130 15.71 -0.55 -8.84
C ALA A 130 16.57 0.73 -8.77
N VAL A 131 16.11 1.76 -8.06
CA VAL A 131 16.85 3.02 -7.83
C VAL A 131 17.31 3.18 -6.37
N ASN A 132 17.52 2.07 -5.66
CA ASN A 132 17.92 2.03 -4.24
C ASN A 132 16.93 2.68 -3.26
N ALA A 133 15.67 2.89 -3.66
CA ALA A 133 14.63 3.40 -2.78
C ALA A 133 13.75 2.24 -2.25
N PRO A 134 13.39 2.20 -0.96
CA PRO A 134 12.46 1.19 -0.47
C PRO A 134 11.08 1.35 -1.10
N CYS A 135 10.38 0.23 -1.25
CA CYS A 135 8.98 0.25 -1.65
C CYS A 135 8.15 0.93 -0.56
N VAL A 136 7.32 1.90 -0.96
CA VAL A 136 6.44 2.68 -0.06
C VAL A 136 5.01 2.14 0.04
N GLY A 137 4.67 1.11 -0.72
CA GLY A 137 3.36 0.47 -0.64
C GLY A 137 2.24 1.07 -1.48
N CYS A 138 2.57 1.92 -2.46
CA CYS A 138 1.58 2.70 -3.22
C CYS A 138 0.54 1.88 -4.00
N TYR A 139 0.79 0.59 -4.26
CA TYR A 139 -0.13 -0.30 -4.97
C TYR A 139 -1.12 -1.00 -4.04
N GLY A 140 -1.05 -0.71 -2.74
CA GLY A 140 -1.93 -1.32 -1.78
C GLY A 140 -1.56 -2.76 -1.45
N PRO A 141 -2.43 -3.46 -0.71
CA PRO A 141 -2.18 -4.83 -0.28
C PRO A 141 -2.08 -5.81 -1.43
N ALA A 142 -1.13 -6.73 -1.31
CA ALA A 142 -1.05 -7.92 -2.14
C ALA A 142 -2.36 -8.75 -2.05
N PRO A 143 -2.62 -9.66 -3.00
CA PRO A 143 -3.78 -10.54 -2.93
C PRO A 143 -3.84 -11.30 -1.60
N ASP A 144 -5.07 -11.51 -1.11
CA ASP A 144 -5.36 -12.20 0.15
C ASP A 144 -4.78 -11.56 1.43
N VAL A 145 -4.19 -10.37 1.33
CA VAL A 145 -3.75 -9.59 2.49
C VAL A 145 -4.91 -8.74 3.02
N ILE A 146 -5.47 -9.16 4.16
CA ILE A 146 -6.55 -8.44 4.85
C ILE A 146 -6.03 -7.18 5.52
N ASP A 147 -4.91 -7.32 6.24
CA ASP A 147 -4.23 -6.24 6.96
C ASP A 147 -2.82 -6.08 6.43
N TYR A 148 -2.59 -4.95 5.79
CA TYR A 148 -1.33 -4.58 5.18
C TYR A 148 -0.20 -4.47 6.21
N GLY A 149 -0.48 -3.83 7.35
CA GLY A 149 0.49 -3.64 8.42
C GLY A 149 0.86 -4.96 9.08
N ALA A 150 -0.11 -5.83 9.36
CA ALA A 150 0.16 -7.16 9.93
C ALA A 150 1.04 -8.02 9.00
N ARG A 151 0.81 -7.95 7.69
CA ARG A 151 1.66 -8.65 6.70
C ARG A 151 3.09 -8.09 6.68
N LEU A 152 3.26 -6.77 6.81
CA LEU A 152 4.58 -6.15 6.91
C LEU A 152 5.30 -6.56 8.19
N ILE A 153 4.63 -6.52 9.34
CA ILE A 153 5.21 -6.93 10.62
C ILE A 153 5.71 -8.38 10.53
N THR A 154 4.93 -9.28 9.92
CA THR A 154 5.34 -10.68 9.70
C THR A 154 6.61 -10.77 8.84
N SER A 155 6.72 -9.93 7.82
CA SER A 155 7.87 -9.93 6.91
C SER A 155 9.13 -9.37 7.57
N ILE A 156 8.97 -8.36 8.42
CA ILE A 156 10.02 -7.72 9.24
C ILE A 156 10.52 -8.70 10.30
N ALA A 157 9.61 -9.37 11.02
CA ALA A 157 9.98 -10.38 12.00
C ALA A 157 10.80 -11.52 11.38
N SER A 158 10.54 -11.87 10.12
CA SER A 158 11.27 -12.93 9.42
C SER A 158 12.72 -12.58 9.05
N VAL A 159 13.14 -11.32 9.13
CA VAL A 159 14.52 -10.91 8.78
C VAL A 159 15.38 -10.56 10.01
N ILE A 160 14.76 -10.40 11.19
CA ILE A 160 15.45 -10.11 12.44
C ILE A 160 16.19 -11.37 12.90
N ASP A 161 17.51 -11.24 13.09
CA ASP A 161 18.37 -12.32 13.57
C ASP A 161 18.61 -12.20 15.07
N SER A 162 17.54 -12.42 15.83
CA SER A 162 17.58 -12.56 17.27
C SER A 162 16.40 -13.40 17.75
N ASN A 163 16.64 -14.18 18.81
CA ASN A 163 15.61 -14.91 19.56
C ASN A 163 15.43 -14.35 20.99
N ASP A 164 16.17 -13.29 21.34
CA ASP A 164 16.09 -12.63 22.64
C ASP A 164 15.04 -11.50 22.59
N PRO A 165 13.98 -11.55 23.42
CA PRO A 165 12.93 -10.54 23.42
C PRO A 165 13.45 -9.10 23.61
N ASP A 166 14.43 -8.90 24.50
CA ASP A 166 14.97 -7.57 24.80
C ASP A 166 15.82 -7.02 23.65
N GLU A 167 16.48 -7.89 22.88
CA GLU A 167 17.19 -7.50 21.65
C GLU A 167 16.21 -7.18 20.52
N ILE A 168 15.16 -7.99 20.34
CA ILE A 168 14.12 -7.73 19.33
C ILE A 168 13.45 -6.37 19.57
N GLU A 169 13.11 -6.04 20.81
CA GLU A 169 12.49 -4.76 21.15
C GLU A 169 13.43 -3.58 20.81
N ARG A 170 14.72 -3.68 21.16
CA ARG A 170 15.74 -2.68 20.78
C ARG A 170 15.89 -2.53 19.26
N ILE A 171 15.76 -3.61 18.50
CA ILE A 171 15.82 -3.56 17.04
C ILE A 171 14.58 -2.84 16.48
N LEU A 172 13.40 -3.17 17.00
CA LEU A 172 12.14 -2.56 16.58
C LEU A 172 12.04 -1.08 16.96
N ASP A 173 12.61 -0.67 18.08
CA ASP A 173 12.75 0.73 18.48
C ASP A 173 13.60 1.55 17.50
N GLY A 174 14.43 0.88 16.69
CA GLY A 174 15.13 1.49 15.57
C GLY A 174 14.20 1.99 14.46
N ILE A 175 12.91 1.61 14.44
CA ILE A 175 11.93 2.06 13.46
C ILE A 175 11.34 3.42 13.90
N PRO A 176 11.68 4.53 13.23
CA PRO A 176 11.39 5.85 13.80
C PRO A 176 9.92 6.29 13.71
N ASP A 177 9.16 5.75 12.75
CA ASP A 177 7.71 5.97 12.64
C ASP A 177 7.01 4.67 12.19
N PRO A 178 6.71 3.75 13.12
CA PRO A 178 6.04 2.49 12.80
C PRO A 178 4.68 2.71 12.13
N ARG A 179 3.96 3.78 12.50
CA ARG A 179 2.65 4.07 11.92
C ARG A 179 2.81 4.46 10.46
N GLY A 180 3.57 5.51 10.15
CA GLY A 180 3.78 5.95 8.77
C GLY A 180 4.40 4.87 7.90
N CYS A 181 5.34 4.09 8.45
CA CYS A 181 6.01 3.03 7.72
C CYS A 181 5.12 1.83 7.40
N PHE A 182 4.32 1.33 8.34
CA PHE A 182 3.51 0.12 8.12
C PHE A 182 2.17 0.37 7.45
N THR A 183 1.75 1.63 7.35
CA THR A 183 0.44 1.97 6.82
C THR A 183 0.48 2.99 5.69
N GLY A 184 1.62 3.65 5.43
CA GLY A 184 1.88 4.59 4.34
C GLY A 184 0.66 5.07 3.53
N SER A 185 0.56 4.61 2.29
CA SER A 185 -0.54 4.91 1.35
C SER A 185 -1.80 4.06 1.59
N THR A 186 -1.71 3.09 2.49
CA THR A 186 -2.75 2.12 2.86
C THR A 186 -3.39 2.38 4.21
N TRP A 187 -3.22 3.57 4.80
CA TRP A 187 -3.70 3.94 6.16
C TRP A 187 -5.17 3.61 6.41
N ARG A 188 -5.96 3.48 5.33
CA ARG A 188 -7.38 3.16 5.39
C ARG A 188 -7.78 1.77 4.88
N VAL A 189 -6.82 0.89 4.63
CA VAL A 189 -7.09 -0.51 4.29
C VAL A 189 -7.58 -1.25 5.53
N ARG A 190 -8.92 -1.26 5.65
CA ARG A 190 -9.83 -2.17 6.35
C ARG A 190 -9.68 -2.42 7.86
N CYS A 191 -8.49 -2.42 8.47
CA CYS A 191 -8.32 -2.87 9.87
C CYS A 191 -8.50 -1.77 10.93
N PHE A 192 -8.10 -0.52 10.64
CA PHE A 192 -8.25 0.60 11.59
C PHE A 192 -9.58 1.37 11.49
N THR A 193 -10.44 1.02 10.54
CA THR A 193 -11.76 1.65 10.42
C THR A 193 -12.80 0.91 11.26
N ARG A 194 -13.32 1.55 12.32
CA ARG A 194 -14.60 1.14 12.94
C ARG A 194 -15.65 1.04 11.84
N ARG A 195 -16.00 -0.17 11.41
CA ARG A 195 -17.15 -0.38 10.53
C ARG A 195 -18.40 0.03 11.32
N GLY A 196 -19.01 1.14 10.94
CA GLY A 196 -20.44 1.33 11.21
C GLY A 196 -21.24 0.23 10.51
N PRO A 197 -22.40 -0.19 11.04
CA PRO A 197 -23.18 -1.28 10.48
C PRO A 197 -23.61 -0.94 9.05
N ARG A 198 -23.20 -1.75 8.06
CA ARG A 198 -23.82 -1.74 6.72
C ARG A 198 -25.20 -2.37 6.85
N LEU A 199 -26.23 -1.56 6.63
CA LEU A 199 -27.62 -2.01 6.48
C LEU A 199 -27.86 -2.51 5.04
N VAL A 200 -27.19 -3.57 4.60
CA VAL A 200 -27.70 -4.39 3.47
C VAL A 200 -27.17 -5.82 3.62
N GLY A 201 -28.11 -6.77 3.75
CA GLY A 201 -28.06 -8.15 3.25
C GLY A 201 -26.77 -8.96 3.31
N SER A 202 -26.73 -9.88 4.28
CA SER A 202 -26.13 -11.23 4.17
C SER A 202 -24.70 -11.39 3.63
N LYS A 203 -23.74 -11.49 4.54
CA LYS A 203 -22.99 -12.71 4.89
C LYS A 203 -21.90 -12.31 5.89
N ARG A 204 -22.09 -12.71 7.16
CA ARG A 204 -21.04 -12.62 8.18
C ARG A 204 -19.90 -13.52 7.72
N CYS A 205 -18.67 -13.00 7.62
CA CYS A 205 -17.50 -13.88 7.60
C CYS A 205 -17.41 -14.54 8.97
N LYS A 206 -17.33 -15.86 8.98
CA LYS A 206 -16.77 -16.63 10.10
C LYS A 206 -15.29 -16.33 10.21
#